data_AF-A0A7X9B4U3-F1
#
_entry.id   AF-A0A7X9B4U3-F1
#
_cell.length_a   1.000
_cell.length_b   1.000
_cell.length_c   1.000
_cell.angle_alpha   90.00
_cell.angle_beta   90.00
_cell.angle_gamma   90.00
#
_symmetry.space_group_name_H-M   'P 1'
#
loop_
_entity.id
_entity.type
_entity.pdbx_description
1 polymer ?
#
loop_
_entity_poly.entity_id
_entity_poly.type
_entity_poly.pdbx_seq_one_letter_code
_entity_poly.pdbx_strand_id
1 'polypeptide(L)'
;MKKIRFMDTSFRDGFQSVIGARVITADFIPALEAAVEAGIDHLEIGGGARFQSPFFYCGEDAFDSMDLIRKTVGPDINLQTLARGINVVGLSSQSSDIIDLHAKLFKKHGVTTIRNFDALNDVRNLEYSGRCVYNNGLQHQVVITLMGLPPGVSDTYAHSAKFYCDCLEKILANELPFHSICFKDASGTCPPAIVGATIKRAREILDAAGKKDCLIEMHTHDTADMSVACYMAAVEAGADIIDLSMRPMSGGTGQPDILSMWHAFKGTNFTLDIDYEKILKAEEVFEKCMSKYMLPPEAKATNPLVTLSPLPGGALTANTQMMRDNNCLHLFPDVVKAMREVVERGGFGTSVTPVSQFYFQQAFANVTQGSWKKITDGYGKMVLGYFGRTPSTPDPEIVKLAAQQLGLEPTTEDPRLLNDKNPKLGVAFCTKQLEENGLPVTEENIFIVATCEEKGLAFLKGARPMGCRLVADEKKKETTKKEEKNMAASNTPSSYTVVVNGKAYHVDVMPSVAGAAPVVTTAQPAAPAATAAAPAAAAPAGGTEITAPMPGTVLRIQASVGQAVKRGDDVVIIEAMKMEQEIKATVDGTITAIAVNQGDTVEAGEVVAIIG
;
A
#
# COMPACT_ATOMS: atom_id res chain seq x y z
N MET A 1 14.88 -0.39 37.47
CA MET A 1 13.94 -0.81 36.41
C MET A 1 14.74 -1.06 35.13
N LYS A 2 14.43 -2.09 34.35
CA LYS A 2 15.05 -2.31 33.02
C LYS A 2 14.51 -1.23 32.08
N LYS A 3 15.41 -0.46 31.45
CA LYS A 3 15.04 0.50 30.41
C LYS A 3 14.69 -0.26 29.13
N ILE A 4 13.49 -0.02 28.61
CA ILE A 4 13.04 -0.48 27.30
C ILE A 4 13.15 0.69 26.34
N ARG A 5 13.86 0.49 25.23
CA ARG A 5 13.95 1.49 24.17
C ARG A 5 12.68 1.47 23.34
N PHE A 6 12.41 2.57 22.65
CA PHE A 6 11.35 2.58 21.65
C PHE A 6 11.80 3.22 20.36
N MET A 7 11.26 2.73 19.25
CA MET A 7 11.34 3.35 17.94
C MET A 7 10.08 4.19 17.75
N ASP A 8 10.23 5.48 17.47
CA ASP A 8 9.09 6.32 17.10
C ASP A 8 8.77 6.12 15.61
N THR A 9 7.58 5.59 15.33
CA THR A 9 7.09 5.28 13.99
C THR A 9 6.17 6.37 13.42
N SER A 10 5.93 7.46 14.15
CA SER A 10 5.03 8.56 13.75
C SER A 10 5.27 9.05 12.33
N PHE A 11 6.55 9.22 11.98
CA PHE A 11 6.99 9.86 10.74
C PHE A 11 7.11 8.90 9.54
N ARG A 12 6.76 7.61 9.73
CA ARG A 12 6.78 6.59 8.67
C ARG A 12 5.57 5.68 8.73
N ASP A 13 5.53 4.74 9.66
CA ASP A 13 4.43 3.77 9.74
C ASP A 13 3.13 4.41 10.22
N GLY A 14 3.21 5.38 11.13
CA GLY A 14 2.06 6.20 11.53
C GLY A 14 1.42 6.89 10.33
N PHE A 15 2.21 7.63 9.55
CA PHE A 15 1.73 8.24 8.30
C PHE A 15 1.17 7.20 7.31
N GLN A 16 1.85 6.07 7.13
CA GLN A 16 1.43 5.03 6.22
C GLN A 16 0.08 4.42 6.62
N SER A 17 -0.10 4.13 7.90
CA SER A 17 -1.30 3.48 8.44
C SER A 17 -2.50 4.41 8.50
N VAL A 18 -2.29 5.68 8.88
CA VAL A 18 -3.39 6.61 9.15
C VAL A 18 -3.80 7.40 7.91
N ILE A 19 -2.83 7.90 7.14
CA ILE A 19 -3.08 8.80 6.00
C ILE A 19 -2.45 8.34 4.69
N GLY A 20 -2.14 7.04 4.59
CA GLY A 20 -1.63 6.44 3.36
C GLY A 20 -0.27 7.00 2.92
N ALA A 21 0.55 7.43 3.89
CA ALA A 21 1.87 8.03 3.71
C ALA A 21 1.87 9.40 3.00
N ARG A 22 0.71 10.03 2.80
CA ARG A 22 0.57 11.27 2.01
C ARG A 22 0.77 12.51 2.87
N VAL A 23 2.03 12.82 3.16
CA VAL A 23 2.45 13.98 3.95
C VAL A 23 3.63 14.65 3.29
N ILE A 24 3.52 15.96 3.09
CA ILE A 24 4.57 16.83 2.57
C ILE A 24 5.66 16.96 3.64
N THR A 25 6.91 16.84 3.22
CA THR A 25 8.07 16.77 4.12
C THR A 25 8.19 18.00 5.00
N ALA A 26 8.07 19.20 4.41
CA ALA A 26 8.15 20.46 5.14
C ALA A 26 7.13 20.60 6.29
N ASP A 27 5.99 19.91 6.21
CA ASP A 27 4.92 20.06 7.19
C ASP A 27 5.20 19.38 8.53
N PHE A 28 6.02 18.32 8.54
CA PHE A 28 6.33 17.57 9.77
C PHE A 28 7.74 17.82 10.31
N ILE A 29 8.56 18.63 9.63
CA ILE A 29 9.89 19.03 10.16
C ILE A 29 9.81 19.61 11.58
N PRO A 30 8.90 20.53 11.92
CA PRO A 30 8.80 21.04 13.29
C PRO A 30 8.46 19.96 14.32
N ALA A 31 7.72 18.93 13.92
CA ALA A 31 7.39 17.81 14.78
C ALA A 31 8.59 16.87 15.00
N LEU A 32 9.43 16.67 13.98
CA LEU A 32 10.70 15.96 14.12
C LEU A 32 11.65 16.69 15.09
N GLU A 33 11.78 18.01 14.97
CA GLU A 33 12.57 18.82 15.90
C GLU A 33 12.08 18.67 17.34
N ALA A 34 10.75 18.74 17.54
CA ALA A 34 10.14 18.58 18.85
C ALA A 34 10.33 17.16 19.43
N ALA A 35 10.28 16.12 18.59
CA ALA A 35 10.57 14.74 18.98
C ALA A 35 12.01 14.59 19.49
N VAL A 36 12.98 15.16 18.77
CA VAL A 36 14.40 15.16 19.19
C VAL A 36 14.61 15.98 20.47
N GLU A 37 13.99 17.16 20.59
CA GLU A 37 14.03 17.98 21.82
C GLU A 37 13.45 17.22 23.04
N ALA A 38 12.46 16.36 22.80
CA ALA A 38 11.88 15.47 23.81
C ALA A 38 12.77 14.29 24.20
N GLY A 39 13.90 14.10 23.52
CA GLY A 39 14.88 13.05 23.80
C GLY A 39 14.65 11.76 23.01
N ILE A 40 13.83 11.78 21.96
CA ILE A 40 13.66 10.63 21.07
C ILE A 40 14.86 10.54 20.13
N ASP A 41 15.57 9.40 20.18
CA ASP A 41 16.81 9.16 19.43
C ASP A 41 16.71 8.03 18.39
N HIS A 42 15.57 7.35 18.32
CA HIS A 42 15.24 6.30 17.36
C HIS A 42 13.98 6.69 16.59
N LEU A 43 14.15 7.05 15.31
CA LEU A 43 13.07 7.53 14.46
C LEU A 43 12.97 6.69 13.19
N GLU A 44 11.78 6.18 12.89
CA GLU A 44 11.50 5.56 11.61
C GLU A 44 10.94 6.62 10.65
N ILE A 45 11.62 6.86 9.54
CA ILE A 45 11.36 8.05 8.69
C ILE A 45 11.14 7.75 7.21
N GLY A 46 11.47 6.53 6.75
CA GLY A 46 11.49 6.23 5.32
C GLY A 46 11.36 4.75 4.98
N GLY A 47 11.57 4.44 3.70
CA GLY A 47 11.23 3.12 3.16
C GLY A 47 9.73 2.86 3.16
N GLY A 48 9.31 1.60 3.03
CA GLY A 48 7.89 1.25 2.88
C GLY A 48 7.22 2.08 1.78
N ALA A 49 5.99 2.57 2.02
CA ALA A 49 5.32 3.49 1.10
C ALA A 49 5.88 4.93 1.15
N ARG A 50 6.65 5.29 2.18
CA ARG A 50 7.22 6.65 2.33
C ARG A 50 8.33 6.96 1.36
N PHE A 51 8.95 5.96 0.72
CA PHE A 51 9.85 6.23 -0.40
C PHE A 51 9.09 6.67 -1.66
N GLN A 52 7.95 6.04 -1.94
CA GLN A 52 7.17 6.28 -3.17
C GLN A 52 6.23 7.48 -3.05
N SER A 53 5.68 7.71 -1.85
CA SER A 53 4.67 8.75 -1.62
C SER A 53 5.11 10.18 -1.99
N PRO A 54 6.36 10.62 -1.73
CA PRO A 54 6.87 11.91 -2.19
C PRO A 54 6.66 12.12 -3.68
N PHE A 55 7.09 11.15 -4.49
CA PHE A 55 6.99 11.18 -5.94
C PHE A 55 5.53 11.10 -6.42
N PHE A 56 4.70 10.27 -5.76
CA PHE A 56 3.36 9.93 -6.26
C PHE A 56 2.27 10.91 -5.83
N TYR A 57 2.44 11.56 -4.67
CA TYR A 57 1.35 12.28 -4.01
C TYR A 57 1.75 13.61 -3.38
N CYS A 58 3.05 13.92 -3.26
CA CYS A 58 3.50 15.13 -2.58
C CYS A 58 4.23 16.11 -3.52
N GLY A 59 4.59 15.67 -4.73
CA GLY A 59 5.39 16.47 -5.66
C GLY A 59 6.81 16.71 -5.14
N GLU A 60 7.34 15.81 -4.31
CA GLU A 60 8.64 15.92 -3.65
C GLU A 60 9.57 14.80 -4.10
N ASP A 61 10.88 15.03 -3.99
CA ASP A 61 11.89 13.98 -4.14
C ASP A 61 12.13 13.30 -2.78
N ALA A 62 12.10 11.96 -2.74
CA ALA A 62 12.32 11.21 -1.52
C ALA A 62 13.76 11.32 -0.99
N PHE A 63 14.76 11.47 -1.87
CA PHE A 63 16.15 11.65 -1.47
C PHE A 63 16.37 13.03 -0.83
N ASP A 64 15.83 14.10 -1.43
CA ASP A 64 15.85 15.43 -0.82
C ASP A 64 15.13 15.44 0.54
N SER A 65 14.03 14.68 0.64
CA SER A 65 13.29 14.52 1.90
C SER A 65 14.16 13.87 2.99
N MET A 66 14.88 12.80 2.64
CA MET A 66 15.80 12.12 3.58
C MET A 66 16.95 13.02 4.01
N ASP A 67 17.55 13.77 3.08
CA ASP A 67 18.62 14.72 3.39
C ASP A 67 18.16 15.84 4.33
N LEU A 68 16.96 16.38 4.10
CA LEU A 68 16.35 17.38 4.97
C LEU A 68 16.08 16.81 6.36
N ILE A 69 15.52 15.60 6.46
CA ILE A 69 15.27 14.93 7.73
C ILE A 69 16.58 14.72 8.48
N ARG A 70 17.62 14.16 7.85
CA ARG A 70 18.94 13.95 8.47
C ARG A 70 19.55 15.28 8.94
N LYS A 71 19.49 16.33 8.12
CA LYS A 71 19.97 17.66 8.50
C LYS A 71 19.24 18.21 9.74
N THR A 72 17.93 17.95 9.84
CA THR A 72 17.07 18.43 10.93
C THR A 72 17.39 17.72 12.24
N VAL A 73 17.45 16.39 12.22
CA VAL A 73 17.59 15.60 13.46
C VAL A 73 19.05 15.46 13.93
N GLY A 74 20.01 15.74 13.07
CA GLY A 74 21.44 15.63 13.37
C GLY A 74 22.00 14.21 13.14
N PRO A 75 23.33 14.03 13.25
CA PRO A 75 24.01 12.78 12.84
C PRO A 75 23.84 11.62 13.84
N ASP A 76 23.59 11.91 15.12
CA ASP A 76 23.58 10.91 16.19
C ASP A 76 22.26 10.14 16.29
N ILE A 77 21.19 10.67 15.69
CA ILE A 77 19.87 10.04 15.70
C ILE A 77 19.87 8.81 14.80
N ASN A 78 19.36 7.70 15.32
CA ASN A 78 19.15 6.50 14.53
C ASN A 78 17.94 6.69 13.62
N LEU A 79 18.21 6.94 12.33
CA LEU A 79 17.18 6.96 11.30
C LEU A 79 17.01 5.57 10.72
N GLN A 80 15.81 5.01 10.87
CA GLN A 80 15.46 3.70 10.36
C GLN A 80 14.52 3.79 9.16
N THR A 81 14.72 2.90 8.19
CA THR A 81 13.81 2.67 7.06
C THR A 81 13.37 1.22 6.95
N LEU A 82 12.17 0.99 6.41
CA LEU A 82 11.65 -0.34 6.13
C LEU A 82 11.92 -0.77 4.68
N ALA A 83 12.53 -1.94 4.47
CA ALA A 83 12.77 -2.54 3.16
C ALA A 83 12.23 -3.97 3.06
N ARG A 84 11.67 -4.32 1.90
CA ARG A 84 11.11 -5.64 1.57
C ARG A 84 12.16 -6.48 0.83
N GLY A 85 12.94 -7.32 1.51
CA GLY A 85 13.86 -8.30 0.91
C GLY A 85 14.39 -7.91 -0.49
N ILE A 86 13.99 -8.69 -1.50
CA ILE A 86 14.33 -8.48 -2.92
C ILE A 86 13.54 -7.36 -3.63
N ASN A 87 12.46 -6.85 -3.06
CA ASN A 87 11.73 -5.71 -3.59
C ASN A 87 12.30 -4.37 -3.11
N VAL A 88 13.13 -4.36 -2.07
CA VAL A 88 13.59 -3.16 -1.36
C VAL A 88 12.44 -2.20 -1.06
N VAL A 89 12.35 -1.07 -1.77
CA VAL A 89 11.26 -0.09 -1.69
C VAL A 89 10.42 -0.01 -2.97
N GLY A 90 10.70 -0.87 -3.96
CA GLY A 90 10.06 -0.90 -5.28
C GLY A 90 8.68 -1.57 -5.31
N LEU A 91 7.88 -1.23 -6.32
CA LEU A 91 6.56 -1.83 -6.57
C LEU A 91 6.66 -3.33 -6.91
N SER A 92 7.71 -3.71 -7.61
CA SER A 92 8.04 -5.06 -8.04
C SER A 92 9.36 -5.54 -7.41
N SER A 93 9.64 -6.85 -7.49
CA SER A 93 10.94 -7.39 -7.07
C SER A 93 12.05 -6.89 -7.99
N GLN A 94 13.22 -6.63 -7.42
CA GLN A 94 14.32 -5.94 -8.10
C GLN A 94 15.46 -6.90 -8.45
N SER A 95 16.28 -6.52 -9.42
CA SER A 95 17.54 -7.19 -9.74
C SER A 95 18.62 -6.85 -8.71
N SER A 96 19.67 -7.66 -8.67
CA SER A 96 20.73 -7.57 -7.67
C SER A 96 21.46 -6.22 -7.67
N ASP A 97 21.71 -5.65 -8.84
CA ASP A 97 22.34 -4.33 -8.99
C ASP A 97 21.50 -3.20 -8.38
N ILE A 98 20.16 -3.25 -8.52
CA ILE A 98 19.25 -2.28 -7.91
C ILE A 98 19.11 -2.51 -6.40
N ILE A 99 19.15 -3.76 -5.93
CA ILE A 99 19.13 -4.09 -4.50
C ILE A 99 20.37 -3.54 -3.79
N ASP A 100 21.56 -3.65 -4.41
CA ASP A 100 22.77 -3.05 -3.87
C ASP A 100 22.72 -1.51 -3.89
N LEU A 101 22.22 -0.95 -5.00
CA LEU A 101 22.03 0.49 -5.15
C LEU A 101 21.12 1.10 -4.08
N HIS A 102 20.07 0.38 -3.66
CA HIS A 102 19.23 0.78 -2.53
C HIS A 102 20.06 1.01 -1.26
N ALA A 103 20.88 0.04 -0.86
CA ALA A 103 21.67 0.15 0.36
C ALA A 103 22.70 1.30 0.24
N LYS A 104 23.35 1.42 -0.92
CA LYS A 104 24.30 2.50 -1.19
C LYS A 104 23.67 3.88 -1.10
N LEU A 105 22.53 4.09 -1.75
CA LEU A 105 21.82 5.38 -1.77
C LEU A 105 21.25 5.72 -0.39
N PHE A 106 20.64 4.75 0.31
CA PHE A 106 20.10 5.01 1.65
C PHE A 106 21.21 5.37 2.64
N LYS A 107 22.39 4.74 2.54
CA LYS A 107 23.58 5.16 3.31
C LYS A 107 24.00 6.58 2.95
N LYS A 108 24.07 6.90 1.65
CA LYS A 108 24.44 8.24 1.15
C LYS A 108 23.52 9.33 1.71
N HIS A 109 22.22 9.07 1.73
CA HIS A 109 21.18 10.00 2.21
C HIS A 109 20.91 9.89 3.71
N GLY A 110 21.90 9.40 4.47
CA GLY A 110 21.91 9.53 5.92
C GLY A 110 21.04 8.52 6.67
N VAL A 111 20.60 7.41 6.08
CA VAL A 111 19.95 6.33 6.83
C VAL A 111 20.98 5.62 7.72
N THR A 112 20.58 5.26 8.94
CA THR A 112 21.42 4.52 9.90
C THR A 112 21.12 3.03 9.85
N THR A 113 19.82 2.68 9.93
CA THR A 113 19.35 1.30 10.06
C THR A 113 18.37 0.95 8.96
N ILE A 114 18.52 -0.24 8.36
CA ILE A 114 17.51 -0.80 7.45
C ILE A 114 16.90 -2.02 8.11
N ARG A 115 15.60 -1.91 8.38
CA ARG A 115 14.72 -3.01 8.82
C ARG A 115 14.28 -3.79 7.58
N ASN A 116 14.80 -5.00 7.41
CA ASN A 116 14.66 -5.80 6.19
C ASN A 116 13.80 -7.05 6.44
N PHE A 117 12.68 -7.16 5.72
CA PHE A 117 11.70 -8.23 5.91
C PHE A 117 11.28 -8.90 4.61
N ASP A 118 10.77 -10.12 4.71
CA ASP A 118 10.16 -10.87 3.62
C ASP A 118 8.77 -11.35 4.07
N ALA A 119 7.75 -11.17 3.23
CA ALA A 119 6.37 -11.48 3.59
C ALA A 119 6.10 -13.00 3.73
N LEU A 120 6.95 -13.84 3.13
CA LEU A 120 6.86 -15.28 3.21
C LEU A 120 7.81 -15.87 4.27
N ASN A 121 8.59 -15.02 4.96
CA ASN A 121 9.71 -15.42 5.81
C ASN A 121 10.69 -16.37 5.09
N ASP A 122 10.85 -16.22 3.78
CA ASP A 122 11.85 -16.95 2.99
C ASP A 122 13.21 -16.26 3.14
N VAL A 123 14.10 -16.89 3.92
CA VAL A 123 15.45 -16.36 4.22
C VAL A 123 16.26 -16.07 2.96
N ARG A 124 16.00 -16.78 1.85
CA ARG A 124 16.69 -16.52 0.57
C ARG A 124 16.43 -15.12 0.04
N ASN A 125 15.21 -14.60 0.24
CA ASN A 125 14.85 -13.23 -0.16
C ASN A 125 15.51 -12.15 0.71
N LEU A 126 15.99 -12.53 1.91
CA LEU A 126 16.67 -11.63 2.85
C LEU A 126 18.19 -11.68 2.69
N GLU A 127 18.74 -12.80 2.21
CA GLU A 127 20.18 -13.02 2.25
C GLU A 127 20.95 -11.95 1.47
N TYR A 128 20.63 -11.77 0.18
CA TYR A 128 21.36 -10.84 -0.67
C TYR A 128 21.15 -9.39 -0.23
N SER A 129 19.90 -8.99 0.00
CA SER A 129 19.58 -7.62 0.43
C SER A 129 20.20 -7.28 1.79
N GLY A 130 20.15 -8.20 2.76
CA GLY A 130 20.78 -8.03 4.07
C GLY A 130 22.31 -7.90 3.99
N ARG A 131 22.98 -8.68 3.12
CA ARG A 131 24.42 -8.51 2.87
C ARG A 131 24.73 -7.16 2.22
N CYS A 132 23.94 -6.69 1.27
CA CYS A 132 24.10 -5.34 0.69
C CYS A 132 23.97 -4.25 1.75
N VAL A 133 22.99 -4.34 2.66
CA VAL A 133 22.85 -3.40 3.79
C VAL A 133 24.13 -3.40 4.63
N TYR A 134 24.60 -4.57 5.06
CA TYR A 134 25.80 -4.69 5.89
C TYR A 134 27.06 -4.16 5.19
N ASN A 135 27.28 -4.56 3.94
CA ASN A 135 28.48 -4.21 3.18
C ASN A 135 28.58 -2.71 2.87
N ASN A 136 27.45 -2.02 2.75
CA ASN A 136 27.40 -0.56 2.58
C ASN A 136 27.50 0.20 3.92
N GLY A 137 27.78 -0.49 5.04
CA GLY A 137 28.04 0.14 6.34
C GLY A 137 26.78 0.67 7.04
N LEU A 138 25.62 0.08 6.75
CA LEU A 138 24.36 0.32 7.45
C LEU A 138 24.15 -0.72 8.55
N GLN A 139 23.35 -0.37 9.56
CA GLN A 139 22.88 -1.33 10.54
C GLN A 139 21.78 -2.19 9.92
N HIS A 140 22.08 -3.45 9.62
CA HIS A 140 21.07 -4.41 9.19
C HIS A 140 20.26 -4.93 10.39
N GLN A 141 18.95 -4.67 10.37
CA GLN A 141 17.98 -5.31 11.27
C GLN A 141 17.16 -6.32 10.48
N VAL A 142 17.33 -7.61 10.78
CA VAL A 142 16.58 -8.68 10.12
C VAL A 142 15.20 -8.82 10.74
N VAL A 143 14.18 -9.07 9.94
CA VAL A 143 12.80 -9.19 10.42
C VAL A 143 12.23 -10.58 10.18
N ILE A 144 11.54 -11.09 11.20
CA ILE A 144 10.63 -12.22 11.09
C ILE A 144 9.21 -11.66 11.25
N THR A 145 8.38 -11.81 10.22
CA THR A 145 7.01 -11.29 10.25
C THR A 145 6.07 -12.24 10.97
N LEU A 146 5.13 -11.69 11.74
CA LEU A 146 4.17 -12.39 12.58
C LEU A 146 2.76 -12.12 12.08
N MET A 147 1.89 -13.09 12.32
CA MET A 147 0.46 -13.02 12.07
C MET A 147 -0.26 -13.98 13.01
N GLY A 148 -1.47 -13.64 13.43
CA GLY A 148 -2.41 -14.58 14.03
C GLY A 148 -3.30 -15.17 12.95
N LEU A 149 -3.53 -16.49 13.00
CA LEU A 149 -4.46 -17.14 12.08
C LEU A 149 -5.91 -16.84 12.45
N PRO A 150 -6.80 -16.64 11.47
CA PRO A 150 -8.21 -16.42 11.73
C PRO A 150 -8.87 -17.67 12.32
N PRO A 151 -9.96 -17.53 13.09
CA PRO A 151 -10.64 -18.68 13.68
C PRO A 151 -11.09 -19.71 12.64
N GLY A 152 -10.83 -20.99 12.93
CA GLY A 152 -11.18 -22.11 12.06
C GLY A 152 -10.17 -22.40 10.96
N VAL A 153 -9.13 -21.57 10.79
CA VAL A 153 -7.96 -21.89 9.96
C VAL A 153 -6.89 -22.48 10.88
N SER A 154 -6.48 -23.72 10.63
CA SER A 154 -5.51 -24.42 11.47
C SER A 154 -4.33 -24.93 10.67
N ASP A 155 -3.16 -24.36 10.92
CA ASP A 155 -1.85 -24.97 10.62
C ASP A 155 -1.16 -25.19 11.98
N THR A 156 -0.61 -26.38 12.22
CA THR A 156 0.05 -26.71 13.50
C THR A 156 1.48 -26.16 13.57
N TYR A 157 2.01 -25.71 12.43
CA TYR A 157 3.35 -25.21 12.26
C TYR A 157 3.36 -23.72 11.93
N ALA A 158 2.84 -23.31 10.77
CA ALA A 158 2.86 -21.92 10.31
C ALA A 158 2.21 -20.98 11.34
N HIS A 159 2.84 -19.84 11.57
CA HIS A 159 2.43 -18.84 12.56
C HIS A 159 2.45 -19.28 14.03
N SER A 160 3.03 -20.45 14.34
CA SER A 160 3.37 -20.83 15.72
C SER A 160 4.68 -20.19 16.17
N ALA A 161 4.91 -20.15 17.49
CA ALA A 161 6.20 -19.74 18.06
C ALA A 161 7.36 -20.60 17.53
N LYS A 162 7.12 -21.90 17.30
CA LYS A 162 8.11 -22.80 16.72
C LYS A 162 8.51 -22.35 15.31
N PHE A 163 7.53 -22.04 14.46
CA PHE A 163 7.80 -21.58 13.09
C PHE A 163 8.67 -20.33 13.07
N TYR A 164 8.33 -19.31 13.87
CA TYR A 164 9.13 -18.09 13.94
C TYR A 164 10.56 -18.34 14.46
N CYS A 165 10.73 -19.26 15.41
CA CYS A 165 12.05 -19.64 15.90
C CYS A 165 12.87 -20.45 14.88
N ASP A 166 12.24 -21.35 14.13
CA ASP A 166 12.89 -22.07 13.03
C ASP A 166 13.36 -21.08 11.93
N CYS A 167 12.60 -20.00 11.66
CA CYS A 167 13.04 -18.93 10.76
C CYS A 167 14.32 -18.25 11.27
N LEU A 168 14.41 -17.94 12.57
CA LEU A 168 15.62 -17.40 13.19
C LEU A 168 16.81 -18.37 13.07
N GLU A 169 16.61 -19.64 13.38
CA GLU A 169 17.65 -20.67 13.24
C GLU A 169 18.15 -20.77 11.80
N LYS A 170 17.25 -20.69 10.80
CA LYS A 170 17.64 -20.63 9.39
C LYS A 170 18.45 -19.37 9.06
N ILE A 171 18.06 -18.19 9.57
CA ILE A 171 18.83 -16.95 9.39
C ILE A 171 20.25 -17.10 9.94
N LEU A 172 20.39 -17.67 11.14
CA LEU A 172 21.69 -17.92 11.77
C LEU A 172 22.52 -18.93 10.97
N ALA A 173 21.91 -20.01 10.49
CA ALA A 173 22.57 -21.04 9.69
C ALA A 173 23.07 -20.53 8.33
N ASN A 174 22.44 -19.48 7.78
CA ASN A 174 22.90 -18.82 6.54
C ASN A 174 24.04 -17.81 6.76
N GLU A 175 24.50 -17.64 8.02
CA GLU A 175 25.56 -16.69 8.39
C GLU A 175 25.29 -15.26 7.86
N LEU A 176 24.01 -14.87 7.82
CA LEU A 176 23.59 -13.53 7.40
C LEU A 176 24.07 -12.52 8.46
N PRO A 177 24.88 -11.51 8.11
CA PRO A 177 25.27 -10.49 9.07
C PRO A 177 24.08 -9.58 9.41
N PHE A 178 23.79 -9.43 10.70
CA PHE A 178 22.78 -8.50 11.23
C PHE A 178 23.21 -8.00 12.62
N HIS A 179 22.68 -6.84 13.01
CA HIS A 179 22.99 -6.16 14.27
C HIS A 179 21.85 -6.28 15.30
N SER A 180 20.61 -6.42 14.82
CA SER A 180 19.43 -6.66 15.64
C SER A 180 18.39 -7.49 14.87
N ILE A 181 17.40 -7.99 15.60
CA ILE A 181 16.24 -8.70 15.05
C ILE A 181 14.94 -8.01 15.43
N CYS A 182 14.00 -7.95 14.50
CA CYS A 182 12.64 -7.49 14.76
C CYS A 182 11.62 -8.60 14.50
N PHE A 183 10.67 -8.73 15.43
CA PHE A 183 9.47 -9.53 15.27
C PHE A 183 8.33 -8.57 14.89
N LYS A 184 7.89 -8.62 13.62
CA LYS A 184 6.94 -7.66 13.04
C LYS A 184 5.55 -8.23 12.80
N ASP A 185 4.59 -7.90 13.64
CA ASP A 185 3.15 -8.12 13.41
C ASP A 185 2.51 -6.91 12.73
N ALA A 186 2.51 -6.88 11.38
CA ALA A 186 1.94 -5.77 10.61
C ALA A 186 0.40 -5.66 10.69
N SER A 187 -0.26 -6.69 11.22
CA SER A 187 -1.72 -6.80 11.26
C SER A 187 -2.33 -6.54 12.63
N GLY A 188 -1.52 -6.58 13.69
CA GLY A 188 -2.00 -6.50 15.07
C GLY A 188 -2.80 -7.73 15.49
N THR A 189 -2.60 -8.88 14.83
CA THR A 189 -3.42 -10.10 15.03
C THR A 189 -2.70 -11.17 15.83
N CYS A 190 -1.38 -11.08 16.01
CA CYS A 190 -0.63 -12.12 16.69
C CYS A 190 -1.02 -12.18 18.18
N PRO A 191 -1.43 -13.34 18.72
CA PRO A 191 -1.79 -13.46 20.12
C PRO A 191 -0.60 -13.15 21.05
N PRO A 192 -0.81 -12.41 22.18
CA PRO A 192 0.26 -12.11 23.14
C PRO A 192 1.02 -13.34 23.66
N ALA A 193 0.32 -14.48 23.82
CA ALA A 193 0.94 -15.73 24.25
C ALA A 193 1.96 -16.27 23.22
N ILE A 194 1.66 -16.13 21.92
CA ILE A 194 2.58 -16.53 20.85
C ILE A 194 3.76 -15.56 20.79
N VAL A 195 3.50 -14.25 20.93
CA VAL A 195 4.56 -13.23 21.00
C VAL A 195 5.53 -13.53 22.14
N GLY A 196 5.04 -13.69 23.37
CA GLY A 196 5.89 -13.97 24.53
C GLY A 196 6.69 -15.28 24.40
N ALA A 197 6.04 -16.36 23.92
CA ALA A 197 6.73 -17.64 23.67
C ALA A 197 7.82 -17.52 22.61
N THR A 198 7.54 -16.78 21.52
CA THR A 198 8.49 -16.55 20.42
C THR A 198 9.70 -15.76 20.89
N ILE A 199 9.48 -14.62 21.55
CA ILE A 199 10.55 -13.73 21.99
C ILE A 199 11.46 -14.43 23.02
N LYS A 200 10.87 -15.15 23.97
CA LYS A 200 11.63 -15.91 24.97
C LYS A 200 12.54 -16.93 24.30
N ARG A 201 11.97 -17.72 23.38
CA ARG A 201 12.74 -18.75 22.67
C ARG A 201 13.78 -18.15 21.74
N ALA A 202 13.48 -17.04 21.07
CA ALA A 202 14.42 -16.31 20.24
C ALA A 202 15.63 -15.80 21.03
N ARG A 203 15.41 -15.29 22.25
CA ARG A 203 16.51 -14.92 23.17
C ARG A 203 17.41 -16.11 23.48
N GLU A 204 16.83 -17.26 23.85
CA GLU A 204 17.58 -18.49 24.13
C GLU A 204 18.42 -18.93 22.91
N ILE A 205 17.86 -18.84 21.70
CA ILE A 205 18.55 -19.17 20.44
C ILE A 205 19.74 -18.23 20.20
N LEU A 206 19.54 -16.91 20.36
CA LEU A 206 20.60 -15.91 20.17
C LEU A 206 21.72 -16.09 21.21
N ASP A 207 21.38 -16.34 22.46
CA ASP A 207 22.34 -16.60 23.53
C ASP A 207 23.17 -17.85 23.22
N ALA A 208 22.52 -18.94 22.79
CA ALA A 208 23.20 -20.18 22.39
C ALA A 208 24.12 -19.98 21.16
N ALA A 209 23.77 -19.06 20.26
CA ALA A 209 24.57 -18.67 19.11
C ALA A 209 25.69 -17.64 19.45
N GLY A 210 25.90 -17.32 20.73
CA GLY A 210 26.92 -16.36 21.16
C GLY A 210 26.57 -14.89 20.86
N LYS A 211 25.30 -14.59 20.56
CA LYS A 211 24.78 -13.26 20.20
C LYS A 211 23.94 -12.65 21.34
N LYS A 212 24.40 -12.76 22.58
CA LYS A 212 23.68 -12.31 23.79
C LYS A 212 23.29 -10.82 23.76
N ASP A 213 24.15 -9.99 23.17
CA ASP A 213 23.94 -8.54 23.05
C ASP A 213 23.10 -8.14 21.83
N CYS A 214 22.66 -9.10 21.01
CA CYS A 214 21.76 -8.83 19.90
C CYS A 214 20.42 -8.33 20.42
N LEU A 215 20.00 -7.17 19.93
CA LEU A 215 18.77 -6.54 20.37
C LEU A 215 17.57 -7.20 19.71
N ILE A 216 16.53 -7.43 20.51
CA ILE A 216 15.23 -7.93 20.03
C ILE A 216 14.22 -6.78 20.08
N GLU A 217 13.65 -6.46 18.92
CA GLU A 217 12.60 -5.47 18.77
C GLU A 217 11.25 -6.13 18.48
N MET A 218 10.19 -5.63 19.09
CA MET A 218 8.81 -6.06 18.80
C MET A 218 8.06 -4.90 18.14
N HIS A 219 7.47 -5.19 16.98
CA HIS A 219 6.60 -4.28 16.26
C HIS A 219 5.20 -4.88 16.16
N THR A 220 4.17 -4.14 16.55
CA THR A 220 2.76 -4.52 16.27
C THR A 220 1.89 -3.29 16.05
N HIS A 221 0.70 -3.49 15.49
CA HIS A 221 -0.30 -2.45 15.29
C HIS A 221 -1.42 -2.57 16.31
N ASP A 222 -2.05 -1.44 16.64
CA ASP A 222 -3.14 -1.36 17.61
C ASP A 222 -4.52 -1.63 17.00
N THR A 223 -4.58 -2.20 15.80
CA THR A 223 -5.84 -2.31 15.02
C THR A 223 -6.86 -3.18 15.73
N ALA A 224 -6.39 -4.18 16.48
CA ALA A 224 -7.22 -5.10 17.23
C ALA A 224 -7.25 -4.81 18.76
N ASP A 225 -6.70 -3.68 19.23
CA ASP A 225 -6.55 -3.34 20.66
C ASP A 225 -5.75 -4.36 21.50
N MET A 226 -4.87 -5.16 20.88
CA MET A 226 -4.05 -6.16 21.58
C MET A 226 -2.57 -5.76 21.73
N SER A 227 -2.18 -4.64 21.13
CA SER A 227 -0.78 -4.23 20.96
C SER A 227 -0.04 -4.05 22.29
N VAL A 228 -0.63 -3.37 23.28
CA VAL A 228 -0.05 -3.15 24.61
C VAL A 228 0.15 -4.49 25.31
N ALA A 229 -0.80 -5.41 25.22
CA ALA A 229 -0.66 -6.76 25.77
C ALA A 229 0.47 -7.54 25.08
N CYS A 230 0.62 -7.42 23.75
CA CYS A 230 1.73 -7.99 23.00
C CYS A 230 3.08 -7.39 23.40
N TYR A 231 3.17 -6.07 23.60
CA TYR A 231 4.40 -5.42 24.07
C TYR A 231 4.77 -5.81 25.50
N MET A 232 3.80 -5.91 26.41
CA MET A 232 4.03 -6.43 27.75
C MET A 232 4.59 -7.86 27.70
N ALA A 233 3.94 -8.74 26.94
CA ALA A 233 4.40 -10.13 26.76
C ALA A 233 5.81 -10.21 26.14
N ALA A 234 6.11 -9.37 25.13
CA ALA A 234 7.43 -9.32 24.50
C ALA A 234 8.52 -8.83 25.47
N VAL A 235 8.24 -7.75 26.20
CA VAL A 235 9.19 -7.13 27.13
C VAL A 235 9.48 -8.06 28.32
N GLU A 236 8.46 -8.70 28.89
CA GLU A 236 8.60 -9.73 29.92
C GLU A 236 9.41 -10.94 29.42
N ALA A 237 9.28 -11.27 28.14
CA ALA A 237 10.01 -12.36 27.49
C ALA A 237 11.45 -11.99 27.07
N GLY A 238 11.87 -10.73 27.20
CA GLY A 238 13.24 -10.30 26.95
C GLY A 238 13.46 -9.46 25.68
N ALA A 239 12.41 -8.85 25.14
CA ALA A 239 12.56 -7.77 24.16
C ALA A 239 13.28 -6.55 24.78
N ASP A 240 13.97 -5.79 23.93
CA ASP A 240 14.77 -4.62 24.30
C ASP A 240 14.23 -3.32 23.70
N ILE A 241 13.50 -3.43 22.58
CA ILE A 241 12.93 -2.31 21.84
C ILE A 241 11.47 -2.63 21.48
N ILE A 242 10.60 -1.62 21.51
CA ILE A 242 9.21 -1.69 21.02
C ILE A 242 8.90 -0.50 20.10
N ASP A 243 8.01 -0.68 19.14
CA ASP A 243 7.60 0.41 18.24
C ASP A 243 6.40 1.20 18.82
N LEU A 244 6.52 2.52 18.94
CA LEU A 244 5.49 3.41 19.46
C LEU A 244 5.26 4.57 18.49
N SER A 245 4.12 5.25 18.61
CA SER A 245 3.77 6.41 17.78
C SER A 245 3.23 7.53 18.66
N MET A 246 3.34 8.77 18.21
CA MET A 246 2.74 9.95 18.83
C MET A 246 1.37 10.22 18.22
N ARG A 247 0.44 10.76 19.02
CA ARG A 247 -0.80 11.33 18.47
C ARG A 247 -0.49 12.50 17.51
N PRO A 248 -1.21 12.62 16.38
CA PRO A 248 -2.45 11.93 16.04
C PRO A 248 -2.27 10.67 15.18
N MET A 249 -1.06 10.11 15.11
CA MET A 249 -0.74 8.92 14.30
C MET A 249 -0.63 7.63 15.13
N SER A 250 -0.98 7.68 16.42
CA SER A 250 -1.05 6.55 17.34
C SER A 250 -2.47 6.00 17.49
N GLY A 251 -2.58 4.75 17.93
CA GLY A 251 -3.85 4.03 18.09
C GLY A 251 -4.50 3.61 16.77
N GLY A 252 -5.57 2.83 16.86
CA GLY A 252 -6.31 2.33 15.68
C GLY A 252 -5.38 1.59 14.71
N THR A 253 -5.24 2.06 13.48
CA THR A 253 -4.35 1.41 12.50
C THR A 253 -2.85 1.65 12.74
N GLY A 254 -2.48 2.59 13.62
CA GLY A 254 -1.10 2.88 13.99
C GLY A 254 -0.54 1.99 15.10
N GLN A 255 0.61 2.38 15.65
CA GLN A 255 1.18 1.80 16.87
C GLN A 255 0.56 2.43 18.13
N PRO A 256 0.70 1.79 19.30
CA PRO A 256 0.36 2.38 20.58
C PRO A 256 1.05 3.71 20.83
N ASP A 257 0.35 4.54 21.59
CA ASP A 257 0.85 5.83 22.00
C ASP A 257 2.01 5.73 23.01
N ILE A 258 3.01 6.61 22.87
CA ILE A 258 4.20 6.65 23.74
C ILE A 258 3.79 6.80 25.22
N LEU A 259 2.90 7.76 25.52
CA LEU A 259 2.49 8.03 26.90
C LEU A 259 1.61 6.92 27.46
N SER A 260 0.79 6.30 26.61
CA SER A 260 -0.02 5.13 27.00
C SER A 260 0.86 3.95 27.40
N MET A 261 1.89 3.63 26.61
CA MET A 261 2.82 2.54 26.93
C MET A 261 3.68 2.87 28.16
N TRP A 262 4.16 4.12 28.27
CA TRP A 262 4.85 4.59 29.48
C TRP A 262 4.00 4.40 30.74
N HIS A 263 2.71 4.72 30.66
CA HIS A 263 1.78 4.52 31.76
C HIS A 263 1.54 3.04 32.06
N ALA A 264 1.44 2.19 31.03
CA ALA A 264 1.26 0.75 31.18
C ALA A 264 2.41 0.07 31.97
N PHE A 265 3.62 0.63 31.93
CA PHE A 265 4.76 0.14 32.72
C PHE A 265 4.73 0.52 34.21
N LYS A 266 3.80 1.38 34.67
CA LYS A 266 3.71 1.73 36.10
C LYS A 266 3.42 0.51 36.96
N GLY A 267 4.20 0.34 38.04
CA GLY A 267 4.09 -0.82 38.94
C GLY A 267 4.78 -2.09 38.41
N THR A 268 5.44 -2.02 37.26
CA THR A 268 6.26 -3.12 36.70
C THR A 268 7.75 -2.88 36.96
N ASN A 269 8.60 -3.80 36.50
CA ASN A 269 10.07 -3.65 36.56
C ASN A 269 10.66 -2.91 35.36
N PHE A 270 9.83 -2.38 34.45
CA PHE A 270 10.23 -1.76 33.19
C PHE A 270 9.96 -0.25 33.18
N THR A 271 10.67 0.47 32.33
CA THR A 271 10.47 1.92 32.11
C THR A 271 10.91 2.30 30.71
N LEU A 272 10.24 3.29 30.10
CA LEU A 272 10.75 3.97 28.89
C LEU A 272 11.81 5.03 29.22
N ASP A 273 11.89 5.47 30.48
CA ASP A 273 12.83 6.51 30.95
C ASP A 273 12.72 7.79 30.12
N ILE A 274 11.50 8.35 30.09
CA ILE A 274 11.13 9.55 29.33
C ILE A 274 10.68 10.69 30.27
N ASP A 275 10.80 11.91 29.78
CA ASP A 275 10.15 13.10 30.33
C ASP A 275 8.78 13.27 29.66
N TYR A 276 7.70 12.92 30.38
CA TYR A 276 6.35 12.91 29.81
C TYR A 276 5.86 14.32 29.42
N GLU A 277 6.36 15.39 30.06
CA GLU A 277 5.96 16.76 29.73
C GLU A 277 6.55 17.19 28.39
N LYS A 278 7.78 16.76 28.09
CA LYS A 278 8.37 16.99 26.77
C LYS A 278 7.68 16.19 25.67
N ILE A 279 7.28 14.95 25.95
CA ILE A 279 6.51 14.14 25.00
C ILE A 279 5.14 14.79 24.72
N LEU A 280 4.43 15.27 25.74
CA LEU A 280 3.19 16.03 25.56
C LEU A 280 3.39 17.25 24.65
N LYS A 281 4.46 18.02 24.85
CA LYS A 281 4.81 19.16 24.00
C LYS A 281 5.10 18.74 22.55
N ALA A 282 5.82 17.63 22.34
CA ALA A 282 6.09 17.09 21.01
C ALA A 282 4.81 16.66 20.29
N GLU A 283 3.89 16.00 21.00
CA GLU A 283 2.57 15.64 20.49
C GLU A 283 1.72 16.86 20.12
N GLU A 284 1.71 17.91 20.93
CA GLU A 284 0.99 19.16 20.62
C GLU A 284 1.50 19.80 19.33
N VAL A 285 2.82 19.84 19.13
CA VAL A 285 3.43 20.31 17.89
C VAL A 285 3.02 19.41 16.73
N PHE A 286 3.06 18.09 16.92
CA PHE A 286 2.73 17.14 15.87
C PHE A 286 1.26 17.21 15.46
N GLU A 287 0.34 17.30 16.41
CA GLU A 287 -1.09 17.53 16.15
C GLU A 287 -1.33 18.79 15.33
N LYS A 288 -0.64 19.89 15.68
CA LYS A 288 -0.73 21.14 14.92
C LYS A 288 -0.20 20.99 13.49
N CYS A 289 0.93 20.31 13.30
CA CYS A 289 1.48 20.03 11.97
C CYS A 289 0.49 19.23 11.11
N MET A 290 -0.19 18.26 11.72
CA MET A 290 -1.10 17.35 11.04
C MET A 290 -2.54 17.89 10.88
N SER A 291 -2.89 19.00 11.52
CA SER A 291 -4.28 19.50 11.60
C SER A 291 -4.93 19.83 10.25
N LYS A 292 -4.12 20.08 9.21
CA LYS A 292 -4.62 20.34 7.85
C LYS A 292 -4.91 19.08 7.04
N TYR A 293 -4.42 17.93 7.48
CA TYR A 293 -4.61 16.64 6.82
C TYR A 293 -5.92 15.99 7.30
N MET A 294 -6.62 15.35 6.36
CA MET A 294 -7.80 14.56 6.68
C MET A 294 -7.35 13.23 7.31
N LEU A 295 -7.82 12.96 8.52
CA LEU A 295 -7.61 11.70 9.23
C LEU A 295 -8.87 10.83 9.08
N PRO A 296 -8.81 9.69 8.37
CA PRO A 296 -9.94 8.79 8.21
C PRO A 296 -10.44 8.29 9.58
N PRO A 297 -11.77 8.28 9.84
CA PRO A 297 -12.30 7.77 11.11
C PRO A 297 -11.90 6.32 11.38
N GLU A 298 -11.88 5.46 10.35
CA GLU A 298 -11.47 4.06 10.45
C GLU A 298 -10.01 3.87 10.86
N ALA A 299 -9.14 4.83 10.55
CA ALA A 299 -7.73 4.76 10.93
C ALA A 299 -7.54 5.00 12.43
N LYS A 300 -8.47 5.71 13.07
CA LYS A 300 -8.42 6.04 14.50
C LYS A 300 -9.29 5.13 15.36
N ALA A 301 -10.02 4.20 14.74
CA ALA A 301 -10.91 3.28 15.41
C ALA A 301 -10.29 1.89 15.50
N THR A 302 -10.55 1.22 16.61
CA THR A 302 -10.31 -0.22 16.76
C THR A 302 -11.20 -0.98 15.79
N ASN A 303 -10.65 -2.02 15.17
CA ASN A 303 -11.38 -2.97 14.37
C ASN A 303 -11.01 -4.43 14.71
N PRO A 304 -11.76 -5.09 15.61
CA PRO A 304 -11.48 -6.47 15.98
C PRO A 304 -11.71 -7.47 14.82
N LEU A 305 -12.40 -7.08 13.75
CA LEU A 305 -12.61 -7.95 12.57
C LEU A 305 -11.30 -8.31 11.88
N VAL A 306 -10.22 -7.55 12.10
CA VAL A 306 -8.88 -7.88 11.57
C VAL A 306 -8.38 -9.23 12.09
N THR A 307 -8.83 -9.67 13.28
CA THR A 307 -8.51 -11.01 13.80
C THR A 307 -9.21 -12.14 13.03
N LEU A 308 -10.24 -11.80 12.25
CA LEU A 308 -11.01 -12.75 11.44
C LEU A 308 -10.55 -12.80 9.98
N SER A 309 -9.78 -11.79 9.56
CA SER A 309 -9.10 -11.69 8.27
C SER A 309 -7.90 -10.76 8.46
N PRO A 310 -6.67 -11.30 8.48
CA PRO A 310 -5.48 -10.56 8.92
C PRO A 310 -5.08 -9.48 7.90
N LEU A 311 -5.85 -8.41 7.78
CA LEU A 311 -5.57 -7.26 6.92
C LEU A 311 -4.77 -6.22 7.71
N PRO A 312 -3.52 -5.90 7.33
CA PRO A 312 -2.78 -4.78 7.92
C PRO A 312 -3.58 -3.49 7.94
N GLY A 313 -3.41 -2.66 8.98
CA GLY A 313 -4.20 -1.44 9.17
C GLY A 313 -4.19 -0.50 7.96
N GLY A 314 -3.03 -0.27 7.35
CA GLY A 314 -2.92 0.53 6.12
C GLY A 314 -3.63 -0.10 4.91
N ALA A 315 -3.63 -1.43 4.79
CA ALA A 315 -4.36 -2.15 3.74
C ALA A 315 -5.87 -2.10 3.97
N LEU A 316 -6.34 -2.24 5.22
CA LEU A 316 -7.73 -2.09 5.61
C LEU A 316 -8.28 -0.70 5.22
N THR A 317 -7.56 0.37 5.60
CA THR A 317 -7.96 1.75 5.29
C THR A 317 -7.99 2.00 3.78
N ALA A 318 -6.96 1.56 3.06
CA ALA A 318 -6.90 1.74 1.61
C ALA A 318 -8.01 0.96 0.89
N ASN A 319 -8.20 -0.33 1.19
CA ASN A 319 -9.16 -1.18 0.48
C ASN A 319 -10.60 -0.77 0.77
N THR A 320 -10.96 -0.47 2.03
CA THR A 320 -12.31 0.00 2.35
C THR A 320 -12.63 1.33 1.69
N GLN A 321 -11.66 2.24 1.58
CA GLN A 321 -11.84 3.47 0.81
C GLN A 321 -12.10 3.18 -0.67
N MET A 322 -11.28 2.33 -1.30
CA MET A 322 -11.48 1.95 -2.70
C MET A 322 -12.84 1.29 -2.94
N MET A 323 -13.32 0.49 -1.98
CA MET A 323 -14.64 -0.12 -2.07
C MET A 323 -15.77 0.90 -1.96
N ARG A 324 -15.59 1.99 -1.19
CA ARG A 324 -16.56 3.11 -1.18
C ARG A 324 -16.57 3.85 -2.51
N ASP A 325 -15.38 4.13 -3.04
CA ASP A 325 -15.23 4.87 -4.30
C ASP A 325 -15.86 4.10 -5.48
N ASN A 326 -15.93 2.76 -5.39
CA ASN A 326 -16.57 1.89 -6.38
C ASN A 326 -17.92 1.28 -5.91
N ASN A 327 -18.61 1.91 -4.95
CA ASN A 327 -19.94 1.50 -4.44
C ASN A 327 -20.09 0.05 -3.93
N CYS A 328 -18.99 -0.66 -3.69
CA CYS A 328 -18.98 -2.09 -3.36
C CYS A 328 -18.64 -2.40 -1.90
N LEU A 329 -18.57 -1.39 -1.01
CA LEU A 329 -18.25 -1.57 0.41
C LEU A 329 -19.17 -2.58 1.13
N HIS A 330 -20.41 -2.71 0.69
CA HIS A 330 -21.37 -3.67 1.22
C HIS A 330 -20.91 -5.15 1.09
N LEU A 331 -19.98 -5.44 0.18
CA LEU A 331 -19.37 -6.78 -0.01
C LEU A 331 -18.26 -7.09 0.99
N PHE A 332 -17.76 -6.10 1.75
CA PHE A 332 -16.59 -6.27 2.61
C PHE A 332 -16.70 -7.43 3.62
N PRO A 333 -17.86 -7.69 4.28
CA PRO A 333 -18.00 -8.84 5.17
C PRO A 333 -17.77 -10.19 4.46
N ASP A 334 -18.23 -10.33 3.22
CA ASP A 334 -18.05 -11.56 2.45
C ASP A 334 -16.60 -11.72 1.99
N VAL A 335 -15.92 -10.62 1.65
CA VAL A 335 -14.48 -10.62 1.32
C VAL A 335 -13.66 -11.06 2.53
N VAL A 336 -13.93 -10.51 3.72
CA VAL A 336 -13.30 -10.91 4.99
C VAL A 336 -13.47 -12.41 5.25
N LYS A 337 -14.66 -12.95 4.99
CA LYS A 337 -14.93 -14.39 5.13
C LYS A 337 -14.14 -15.21 4.12
N ALA A 338 -14.13 -14.80 2.85
CA ALA A 338 -13.42 -15.49 1.77
C ALA A 338 -11.90 -15.49 1.98
N MET A 339 -11.34 -14.46 2.62
CA MET A 339 -9.90 -14.38 2.90
C MET A 339 -9.37 -15.55 3.74
N ARG A 340 -10.18 -16.17 4.60
CA ARG A 340 -9.74 -17.32 5.42
C ARG A 340 -9.25 -18.48 4.56
N GLU A 341 -10.08 -18.87 3.58
CA GLU A 341 -9.75 -19.93 2.63
C GLU A 341 -8.54 -19.53 1.76
N VAL A 342 -8.46 -18.26 1.36
CA VAL A 342 -7.35 -17.75 0.54
C VAL A 342 -6.01 -17.81 1.29
N VAL A 343 -5.97 -17.53 2.60
CA VAL A 343 -4.74 -17.69 3.40
C VAL A 343 -4.34 -19.15 3.50
N GLU A 344 -5.29 -20.02 3.84
CA GLU A 344 -5.08 -21.46 4.04
C GLU A 344 -4.57 -22.13 2.76
N ARG A 345 -5.27 -21.92 1.64
CA ARG A 345 -4.91 -22.54 0.36
C ARG A 345 -3.68 -21.91 -0.30
N GLY A 346 -3.30 -20.72 0.16
CA GLY A 346 -2.15 -19.96 -0.36
C GLY A 346 -0.81 -20.30 0.29
N GLY A 347 -0.77 -21.22 1.25
CA GLY A 347 0.47 -21.64 1.91
C GLY A 347 0.89 -20.74 3.08
N PHE A 348 -0.04 -20.00 3.68
CA PHE A 348 0.14 -19.26 4.94
C PHE A 348 1.28 -18.22 4.92
N GLY A 349 1.41 -17.44 3.84
CA GLY A 349 2.24 -16.24 3.84
C GLY A 349 1.79 -15.25 4.91
N THR A 350 2.72 -14.50 5.50
CA THR A 350 2.35 -13.45 6.45
C THR A 350 1.65 -12.34 5.69
N SER A 351 0.48 -11.92 6.17
CA SER A 351 -0.28 -10.83 5.57
C SER A 351 0.38 -9.49 5.87
N VAL A 352 1.36 -9.16 5.03
CA VAL A 352 2.06 -7.88 4.92
C VAL A 352 2.30 -7.63 3.43
N THR A 353 2.61 -6.41 3.01
CA THR A 353 2.86 -6.12 1.59
C THR A 353 3.98 -7.00 1.02
N PRO A 354 3.79 -7.66 -0.14
CA PRO A 354 2.62 -7.58 -1.04
C PRO A 354 1.51 -8.62 -0.78
N VAL A 355 1.78 -9.65 0.03
CA VAL A 355 0.89 -10.78 0.32
C VAL A 355 -0.49 -10.35 0.83
N SER A 356 -0.55 -9.34 1.70
CA SER A 356 -1.83 -8.82 2.20
C SER A 356 -2.76 -8.34 1.07
N GLN A 357 -2.17 -7.75 0.03
CA GLN A 357 -2.92 -7.30 -1.14
C GLN A 357 -3.35 -8.48 -2.00
N PHE A 358 -2.49 -9.49 -2.17
CA PHE A 358 -2.83 -10.72 -2.92
C PHE A 358 -4.01 -11.44 -2.29
N TYR A 359 -4.02 -11.57 -0.96
CA TYR A 359 -5.12 -12.19 -0.24
C TYR A 359 -6.43 -11.42 -0.40
N PHE A 360 -6.37 -10.09 -0.25
CA PHE A 360 -7.56 -9.27 -0.43
C PHE A 360 -8.11 -9.34 -1.85
N GLN A 361 -7.24 -9.19 -2.86
CA GLN A 361 -7.60 -9.21 -4.27
C GLN A 361 -8.20 -10.55 -4.69
N GLN A 362 -7.58 -11.66 -4.27
CA GLN A 362 -8.10 -12.99 -4.56
C GLN A 362 -9.45 -13.24 -3.87
N ALA A 363 -9.60 -12.81 -2.61
CA ALA A 363 -10.86 -12.92 -1.89
C ALA A 363 -11.97 -12.06 -2.53
N PHE A 364 -11.64 -10.84 -2.97
CA PHE A 364 -12.56 -9.97 -3.69
C PHE A 364 -13.03 -10.63 -4.99
N ALA A 365 -12.09 -11.16 -5.79
CA ALA A 365 -12.42 -11.90 -7.02
C ALA A 365 -13.30 -13.13 -6.74
N ASN A 366 -13.02 -13.89 -5.68
CA ASN A 366 -13.84 -15.04 -5.28
C ASN A 366 -15.29 -14.64 -4.93
N VAL A 367 -15.48 -13.47 -4.32
CA VAL A 367 -16.82 -12.94 -3.97
C VAL A 367 -17.55 -12.41 -5.20
N THR A 368 -16.88 -11.61 -6.04
CA THR A 368 -17.55 -10.91 -7.15
C THR A 368 -17.69 -11.75 -8.41
N GLN A 369 -16.71 -12.62 -8.69
CA GLN A 369 -16.65 -13.41 -9.94
C GLN A 369 -16.95 -14.91 -9.70
N GLY A 370 -17.07 -15.32 -8.44
CA GLY A 370 -17.31 -16.69 -8.02
C GLY A 370 -16.02 -17.41 -7.58
N SER A 371 -16.17 -18.29 -6.59
CA SER A 371 -15.06 -18.96 -5.91
C SER A 371 -14.10 -19.64 -6.90
N TRP A 372 -12.83 -19.22 -6.88
CA TRP A 372 -11.72 -19.75 -7.66
C TRP A 372 -11.91 -19.82 -9.18
N LYS A 373 -12.91 -19.09 -9.73
CA LYS A 373 -13.06 -18.99 -11.19
C LYS A 373 -11.92 -18.20 -11.83
N LYS A 374 -11.41 -17.19 -11.13
CA LYS A 374 -10.31 -16.33 -11.55
C LYS A 374 -9.21 -16.35 -10.51
N ILE A 375 -7.98 -16.67 -10.92
CA ILE A 375 -6.77 -16.46 -10.14
C ILE A 375 -6.23 -15.06 -10.45
N THR A 376 -6.03 -14.27 -9.41
CA THR A 376 -5.39 -12.96 -9.50
C THR A 376 -3.88 -13.14 -9.70
N ASP A 377 -3.26 -12.27 -10.51
CA ASP A 377 -1.87 -12.42 -10.95
C ASP A 377 -0.89 -12.53 -9.77
N GLY A 378 -0.99 -11.63 -8.80
CA GLY A 378 -0.10 -11.62 -7.62
C GLY A 378 -0.23 -12.87 -6.76
N TYR A 379 -1.47 -13.30 -6.46
CA TYR A 379 -1.72 -14.52 -5.69
C TYR A 379 -1.23 -15.77 -6.45
N GLY A 380 -1.52 -15.86 -7.75
CA GLY A 380 -1.08 -16.98 -8.59
C GLY A 380 0.44 -17.08 -8.68
N LYS A 381 1.14 -15.96 -8.93
CA LYS A 381 2.61 -15.94 -8.94
C LYS A 381 3.21 -16.31 -7.59
N MET A 382 2.57 -15.93 -6.47
CA MET A 382 3.01 -16.31 -5.13
C MET A 382 2.94 -17.82 -4.92
N VAL A 383 1.79 -18.45 -5.20
CA VAL A 383 1.64 -19.92 -5.01
C VAL A 383 2.47 -20.73 -6.01
N LEU A 384 2.85 -20.14 -7.14
CA LEU A 384 3.76 -20.74 -8.13
C LEU A 384 5.24 -20.55 -7.79
N GLY A 385 5.60 -19.80 -6.73
CA GLY A 385 6.98 -19.64 -6.26
C GLY A 385 7.74 -18.43 -6.81
N TYR A 386 7.11 -17.57 -7.62
CA TYR A 386 7.75 -16.37 -8.19
C TYR A 386 8.00 -15.24 -7.17
N PHE A 387 7.48 -15.37 -5.95
CA PHE A 387 7.77 -14.48 -4.82
C PHE A 387 8.64 -15.14 -3.74
N GLY A 388 9.06 -16.39 -3.93
CA GLY A 388 9.76 -17.18 -2.93
C GLY A 388 8.93 -18.36 -2.45
N ARG A 389 9.42 -19.04 -1.40
CA ARG A 389 8.75 -20.19 -0.79
C ARG A 389 7.74 -19.71 0.26
N THR A 390 6.51 -20.17 0.12
CA THR A 390 5.49 -19.99 1.15
C THR A 390 5.83 -20.81 2.42
N PRO A 391 5.39 -20.37 3.62
CA PRO A 391 5.62 -21.09 4.88
C PRO A 391 5.21 -22.56 4.89
N SER A 392 4.06 -22.87 4.27
CA SER A 392 3.61 -24.23 4.02
C SER A 392 3.34 -24.44 2.53
N THR A 393 3.29 -25.70 2.10
CA THR A 393 2.95 -26.06 0.71
C THR A 393 1.55 -25.54 0.36
N PRO A 394 1.38 -24.74 -0.71
CA PRO A 394 0.06 -24.29 -1.15
C PRO A 394 -0.80 -25.47 -1.62
N ASP A 395 -2.12 -25.25 -1.68
CA ASP A 395 -3.06 -26.27 -2.16
C ASP A 395 -2.74 -26.68 -3.62
N PRO A 396 -2.51 -27.98 -3.91
CA PRO A 396 -2.18 -28.46 -5.24
C PRO A 396 -3.21 -28.10 -6.33
N GLU A 397 -4.50 -28.03 -6.00
CA GLU A 397 -5.54 -27.61 -6.95
C GLU A 397 -5.37 -26.14 -7.32
N ILE A 398 -5.06 -25.30 -6.34
CA ILE A 398 -4.81 -23.86 -6.56
C ILE A 398 -3.53 -23.65 -7.36
N VAL A 399 -2.46 -24.41 -7.09
CA VAL A 399 -1.23 -24.36 -7.90
C VAL A 399 -1.53 -24.73 -9.36
N LYS A 400 -2.31 -25.79 -9.59
CA LYS A 400 -2.72 -26.19 -10.94
C LYS A 400 -3.56 -25.12 -11.65
N LEU A 401 -4.55 -24.54 -10.95
CA LEU A 401 -5.38 -23.47 -11.50
C LEU A 401 -4.54 -22.22 -11.83
N ALA A 402 -3.64 -21.82 -10.94
CA ALA A 402 -2.74 -20.70 -11.15
C ALA A 402 -1.85 -20.92 -12.38
N ALA A 403 -1.23 -22.11 -12.50
CA ALA A 403 -0.38 -22.44 -13.64
C ALA A 403 -1.15 -22.36 -14.97
N GLN A 404 -2.36 -22.93 -15.00
CA GLN A 404 -3.22 -22.93 -16.19
C GLN A 404 -3.69 -21.54 -16.59
N GLN A 405 -4.18 -20.74 -15.63
CA GLN A 405 -4.76 -19.42 -15.93
C GLN A 405 -3.70 -18.35 -16.23
N LEU A 406 -2.50 -18.46 -15.64
CA LEU A 406 -1.41 -17.52 -15.87
C LEU A 406 -0.45 -17.96 -16.99
N GLY A 407 -0.53 -19.22 -17.44
CA GLY A 407 0.40 -19.78 -18.42
C GLY A 407 1.83 -19.84 -17.91
N LEU A 408 2.00 -20.06 -16.60
CA LEU A 408 3.28 -20.09 -15.90
C LEU A 408 3.48 -21.45 -15.23
N GLU A 409 4.66 -22.03 -15.36
CA GLU A 409 5.02 -23.23 -14.62
C GLU A 409 5.42 -22.90 -13.17
N PRO A 410 5.10 -23.78 -12.20
CA PRO A 410 5.64 -23.66 -10.84
C PRO A 410 7.17 -23.65 -10.85
N THR A 411 7.77 -22.82 -10.01
CA THR A 411 9.23 -22.67 -9.89
C THR A 411 9.69 -22.79 -8.44
N THR A 412 10.93 -23.25 -8.28
CA THR A 412 11.65 -23.22 -6.99
C THR A 412 12.90 -22.34 -7.05
N GLU A 413 13.15 -21.74 -8.22
CA GLU A 413 14.26 -20.83 -8.46
C GLU A 413 14.18 -19.63 -7.51
N ASP A 414 15.32 -19.09 -7.13
CA ASP A 414 15.39 -17.85 -6.36
C ASP A 414 14.82 -16.70 -7.21
N PRO A 415 13.77 -15.98 -6.76
CA PRO A 415 13.20 -14.88 -7.51
C PRO A 415 14.22 -13.79 -7.87
N ARG A 416 15.26 -13.58 -7.06
CA ARG A 416 16.35 -12.65 -7.39
C ARG A 416 17.07 -13.07 -8.68
N LEU A 417 17.35 -14.36 -8.85
CA LEU A 417 18.03 -14.88 -10.05
C LEU A 417 17.14 -14.78 -11.29
N LEU A 418 15.82 -14.92 -11.13
CA LEU A 418 14.86 -14.65 -12.21
C LEU A 418 14.90 -13.16 -12.61
N ASN A 419 15.00 -12.26 -11.63
CA ASN A 419 15.09 -10.82 -11.89
C ASN A 419 16.39 -10.44 -12.58
N ASP A 420 17.53 -11.04 -12.19
CA ASP A 420 18.83 -10.80 -12.82
C ASP A 420 18.85 -11.21 -14.31
N LYS A 421 18.03 -12.21 -14.70
CA LYS A 421 17.89 -12.67 -16.09
C LYS A 421 16.90 -11.82 -16.89
N ASN A 422 16.11 -10.97 -16.24
CA ASN A 422 15.07 -10.20 -16.91
C ASN A 422 15.66 -8.93 -17.55
N PRO A 423 15.66 -8.80 -18.90
CA PRO A 423 16.24 -7.65 -19.58
C PRO A 423 15.44 -6.35 -19.39
N LYS A 424 14.26 -6.43 -18.75
CA LYS A 424 13.41 -5.27 -18.39
C LYS A 424 13.63 -4.79 -16.95
N LEU A 425 14.61 -5.35 -16.25
CA LEU A 425 15.01 -4.93 -14.91
C LEU A 425 16.48 -4.51 -14.90
N GLY A 426 16.92 -3.90 -13.81
CA GLY A 426 18.31 -3.55 -13.58
C GLY A 426 18.72 -2.17 -14.05
N VAL A 427 19.96 -1.84 -13.68
CA VAL A 427 20.59 -0.56 -13.94
C VAL A 427 20.65 -0.29 -15.45
N ALA A 428 21.02 -1.29 -16.25
CA ALA A 428 21.14 -1.14 -17.70
C ALA A 428 19.80 -0.76 -18.37
N PHE A 429 18.70 -1.41 -17.97
CA PHE A 429 17.36 -1.10 -18.48
C PHE A 429 16.94 0.33 -18.09
N CYS A 430 17.12 0.68 -16.82
CA CYS A 430 16.74 2.00 -16.31
C CYS A 430 17.58 3.14 -16.92
N THR A 431 18.89 2.92 -17.12
CA THR A 431 19.76 3.86 -17.84
C THR A 431 19.25 4.15 -19.23
N LYS A 432 18.90 3.10 -19.99
CA LYS A 432 18.33 3.26 -21.34
C LYS A 432 17.03 4.06 -21.31
N GLN A 433 16.14 3.80 -20.35
CA GLN A 433 14.91 4.58 -20.17
C GLN A 433 15.20 6.07 -19.92
N LEU A 434 16.22 6.40 -19.12
CA LEU A 434 16.61 7.79 -18.89
C LEU A 434 17.17 8.44 -20.16
N GLU A 435 18.07 7.77 -20.88
CA GLU A 435 18.68 8.26 -22.12
C GLU A 435 17.63 8.51 -23.21
N GLU A 436 16.70 7.57 -23.43
CA GLU A 436 15.62 7.68 -24.41
C GLU A 436 14.66 8.85 -24.12
N ASN A 437 14.57 9.26 -22.86
CA ASN A 437 13.74 10.38 -22.41
C ASN A 437 14.54 11.67 -22.22
N GLY A 438 15.83 11.71 -22.57
CA GLY A 438 16.69 12.88 -22.43
C GLY A 438 16.90 13.32 -20.97
N LEU A 439 16.82 12.38 -20.03
CA LEU A 439 16.96 12.64 -18.60
C LEU A 439 18.40 12.34 -18.13
N PRO A 440 18.90 13.05 -17.09
CA PRO A 440 20.22 12.77 -16.53
C PRO A 440 20.33 11.34 -15.99
N VAL A 441 21.41 10.65 -16.35
CA VAL A 441 21.73 9.31 -15.84
C VAL A 441 22.52 9.46 -14.53
N THR A 442 21.79 9.47 -13.42
CA THR A 442 22.35 9.43 -12.06
C THR A 442 21.89 8.18 -11.33
N GLU A 443 22.61 7.79 -10.27
CA GLU A 443 22.23 6.65 -9.42
C GLU A 443 20.82 6.82 -8.83
N GLU A 444 20.48 8.03 -8.38
CA GLU A 444 19.16 8.38 -7.87
C GLU A 444 18.09 8.22 -8.95
N ASN A 445 18.31 8.75 -10.16
CA ASN A 445 17.34 8.67 -11.24
C ASN A 445 17.14 7.22 -11.72
N ILE A 446 18.23 6.44 -11.81
CA ILE A 446 18.16 5.01 -12.11
C ILE A 446 17.29 4.31 -11.07
N PHE A 447 17.54 4.59 -9.78
CA PHE A 447 16.80 3.97 -8.69
C PHE A 447 15.33 4.39 -8.65
N ILE A 448 15.02 5.66 -8.93
CA ILE A 448 13.66 6.17 -9.07
C ILE A 448 12.93 5.43 -10.18
N VAL A 449 13.53 5.31 -11.38
CA VAL A 449 12.92 4.58 -12.49
C VAL A 449 12.70 3.10 -12.13
N ALA A 450 13.67 2.45 -11.49
CA ALA A 450 13.55 1.03 -11.12
C ALA A 450 12.44 0.76 -10.10
N THR A 451 12.29 1.63 -9.09
CA THR A 451 11.43 1.37 -7.92
C THR A 451 10.06 2.04 -8.00
N CYS A 452 9.95 3.12 -8.78
CA CYS A 452 8.73 3.90 -8.96
C CYS A 452 8.13 3.76 -10.37
N GLU A 453 8.82 3.05 -11.27
CA GLU A 453 8.37 2.71 -12.63
C GLU A 453 7.89 3.97 -13.38
N GLU A 454 6.76 3.87 -14.07
CA GLU A 454 6.23 4.94 -14.92
C GLU A 454 5.95 6.25 -14.17
N LYS A 455 5.53 6.15 -12.90
CA LYS A 455 5.29 7.32 -12.03
C LYS A 455 6.59 8.02 -11.65
N GLY A 456 7.67 7.26 -11.42
CA GLY A 456 9.00 7.80 -11.20
C GLY A 456 9.50 8.55 -12.43
N LEU A 457 9.36 7.94 -13.61
CA LEU A 457 9.74 8.57 -14.87
C LEU A 457 8.93 9.85 -15.15
N ALA A 458 7.62 9.85 -14.89
CA ALA A 458 6.78 11.03 -15.02
C ALA A 458 7.23 12.16 -14.08
N PHE A 459 7.58 11.84 -12.83
CA PHE A 459 8.15 12.82 -11.90
C PHE A 459 9.45 13.42 -12.42
N LEU A 460 10.38 12.61 -12.95
CA LEU A 460 11.64 13.09 -13.51
C LEU A 460 11.43 13.99 -14.74
N LYS A 461 10.34 13.79 -15.49
CA LYS A 461 9.92 14.67 -16.60
C LYS A 461 9.24 15.97 -16.15
N GLY A 462 9.09 16.19 -14.85
CA GLY A 462 8.55 17.42 -14.27
C GLY A 462 7.13 17.31 -13.71
N ALA A 463 6.51 16.12 -13.70
CA ALA A 463 5.23 15.95 -13.01
C ALA A 463 5.40 16.19 -11.50
N ARG A 464 4.49 16.97 -10.91
CA ARG A 464 4.47 17.27 -9.47
C ARG A 464 3.06 17.03 -8.92
N PRO A 465 2.67 15.75 -8.74
CA PRO A 465 1.32 15.41 -8.31
C PRO A 465 1.06 15.86 -6.88
N MET A 466 -0.09 16.48 -6.64
CA MET A 466 -0.56 16.88 -5.30
C MET A 466 -1.76 16.02 -4.91
N GLY A 467 -1.47 14.84 -4.35
CA GLY A 467 -2.45 13.84 -3.93
C GLY A 467 -2.68 13.76 -2.41
N CYS A 468 -2.09 14.67 -1.63
CA CYS A 468 -2.33 14.80 -0.19
C CYS A 468 -3.79 15.13 0.10
N ARG A 469 -4.37 14.49 1.12
CA ARG A 469 -5.78 14.68 1.47
C ARG A 469 -5.91 15.77 2.53
N LEU A 470 -6.29 16.97 2.11
CA LEU A 470 -6.43 18.12 3.00
C LEU A 470 -7.88 18.33 3.42
N VAL A 471 -8.09 18.76 4.66
CA VAL A 471 -9.42 19.07 5.22
C VAL A 471 -10.13 20.16 4.40
N ALA A 472 -9.36 21.13 3.86
CA ALA A 472 -9.91 22.20 3.04
C ALA A 472 -10.52 21.69 1.72
N ASP A 473 -9.94 20.64 1.13
CA ASP A 473 -10.39 20.09 -0.16
C ASP A 473 -11.67 19.27 0.00
N GLU A 474 -11.79 18.51 1.09
CA GLU A 474 -13.02 17.77 1.40
C GLU A 474 -14.19 18.71 1.67
N LYS A 475 -13.96 19.81 2.41
CA LYS A 475 -14.98 20.85 2.61
C LYS A 475 -15.45 21.45 1.29
N LYS A 476 -14.53 21.73 0.36
CA LYS A 476 -14.89 22.22 -0.98
C LYS A 476 -15.77 21.22 -1.73
N LYS A 477 -15.38 19.94 -1.76
CA LYS A 477 -16.18 18.87 -2.40
C LYS A 477 -17.58 18.74 -1.81
N GLU A 478 -17.73 18.85 -0.49
CA GLU A 478 -19.05 18.83 0.16
C GLU A 478 -19.93 20.02 -0.24
N THR A 479 -19.36 21.23 -0.33
CA THR A 479 -20.09 22.41 -0.83
C THR A 479 -20.50 22.24 -2.29
N THR A 480 -19.60 21.79 -3.17
CA THR A 480 -19.91 21.57 -4.59
C THR A 480 -21.00 20.51 -4.76
N LYS A 481 -20.93 19.38 -4.03
CA LYS A 481 -22.00 18.36 -4.04
C LYS A 481 -23.34 18.89 -3.54
N LYS A 482 -23.35 19.78 -2.54
CA LYS A 482 -24.59 20.43 -2.06
C LYS A 482 -25.15 21.41 -3.08
N GLU A 483 -24.31 22.17 -3.76
CA GLU A 483 -24.69 23.09 -4.82
C GLU A 483 -25.24 22.34 -6.05
N GLU A 484 -24.58 21.27 -6.49
CA GLU A 484 -25.03 20.38 -7.57
C GLU A 484 -26.37 19.72 -7.23
N LYS A 485 -26.53 19.23 -5.99
CA LYS A 485 -27.78 18.61 -5.54
C LYS A 485 -28.92 19.63 -5.43
N ASN A 486 -28.61 20.87 -5.08
CA ASN A 486 -29.59 21.96 -5.05
C ASN A 486 -29.97 22.43 -6.47
N MET A 487 -29.03 22.49 -7.41
CA MET A 487 -29.30 22.79 -8.82
C MET A 487 -30.07 21.67 -9.52
N ALA A 488 -29.79 20.40 -9.20
CA ALA A 488 -30.55 19.25 -9.71
C ALA A 488 -31.99 19.19 -9.13
N ALA A 489 -32.25 19.83 -8.00
CA ALA A 489 -33.58 19.94 -7.40
C ALA A 489 -34.42 21.10 -7.97
N SER A 490 -33.79 22.12 -8.59
CA SER A 490 -34.49 23.21 -9.27
C SER A 490 -34.63 22.91 -10.76
N ASN A 491 -35.81 22.47 -11.19
CA ASN A 491 -36.13 22.18 -12.59
C ASN A 491 -36.37 23.45 -13.44
N THR A 492 -35.63 24.53 -13.18
CA THR A 492 -35.89 25.86 -13.77
C THR A 492 -34.76 26.26 -14.72
N PRO A 493 -35.03 26.51 -16.00
CA PRO A 493 -34.05 27.06 -16.94
C PRO A 493 -33.49 28.39 -16.39
N SER A 494 -32.17 28.55 -16.41
CA SER A 494 -31.50 29.74 -15.92
C SER A 494 -30.66 30.36 -17.03
N SER A 495 -30.82 31.66 -17.27
CA SER A 495 -30.04 32.39 -18.28
C SER A 495 -28.99 33.29 -17.60
N TYR A 496 -27.79 33.28 -18.14
CA TYR A 496 -26.63 34.03 -17.65
C TYR A 496 -26.06 34.91 -18.75
N THR A 497 -25.46 36.03 -18.36
CA THR A 497 -24.59 36.81 -19.24
C THR A 497 -23.14 36.66 -18.75
N VAL A 498 -22.31 35.99 -19.55
CA VAL A 498 -20.90 35.75 -19.23
C VAL A 498 -20.03 36.67 -20.07
N VAL A 499 -19.15 37.44 -19.43
CA VAL A 499 -18.20 38.31 -20.12
C VAL A 499 -16.85 37.61 -20.23
N VAL A 500 -16.44 37.26 -21.45
CA VAL A 500 -15.14 36.66 -21.73
C VAL A 500 -14.33 37.63 -22.57
N ASN A 501 -13.14 38.01 -22.09
CA ASN A 501 -12.25 38.98 -22.75
C ASN A 501 -12.94 40.32 -23.10
N GLY A 502 -13.79 40.83 -22.21
CA GLY A 502 -14.48 42.10 -22.38
C GLY A 502 -15.70 42.07 -23.29
N LYS A 503 -16.11 40.90 -23.79
CA LYS A 503 -17.29 40.72 -24.64
C LYS A 503 -18.34 39.86 -23.93
N ALA A 504 -19.57 40.38 -23.85
CA ALA A 504 -20.68 39.71 -23.19
C ALA A 504 -21.34 38.65 -24.08
N TYR A 505 -21.62 37.49 -23.53
CA TYR A 505 -22.29 36.36 -24.15
C TYR A 505 -23.49 35.94 -23.31
N HIS A 506 -24.64 35.70 -23.94
CA HIS A 506 -25.81 35.15 -23.27
C HIS A 506 -25.78 33.62 -23.34
N VAL A 507 -26.01 32.96 -22.21
CA VAL A 507 -25.96 31.51 -22.06
C VAL A 507 -27.23 31.04 -21.35
N ASP A 508 -28.03 30.21 -22.01
CA ASP A 508 -29.18 29.55 -21.40
C ASP A 508 -28.77 28.14 -20.96
N VAL A 509 -29.02 27.82 -19.69
CA VAL A 509 -28.74 26.49 -19.11
C VAL A 509 -30.07 25.83 -18.76
N MET A 510 -30.39 24.74 -19.46
CA MET A 510 -31.51 23.88 -19.12
C MET A 510 -31.01 22.63 -18.38
N PRO A 511 -31.62 22.23 -17.25
CA PRO A 511 -31.25 21.00 -16.58
C PRO A 511 -31.68 19.77 -17.42
N SER A 512 -30.77 18.81 -17.59
CA SER A 512 -31.07 17.48 -18.13
C SER A 512 -31.57 16.56 -17.02
N VAL A 513 -32.56 15.72 -17.32
CA VAL A 513 -32.85 14.54 -16.50
C VAL A 513 -31.66 13.57 -16.53
N ALA A 514 -31.52 12.80 -15.44
CA ALA A 514 -30.36 12.01 -15.04
C ALA A 514 -29.62 11.29 -16.19
N GLY A 515 -28.31 11.54 -16.30
CA GLY A 515 -27.38 10.72 -17.09
C GLY A 515 -26.82 11.31 -18.38
N ALA A 516 -27.13 12.56 -18.75
CA ALA A 516 -26.52 13.22 -19.91
C ALA A 516 -25.85 14.55 -19.51
N ALA A 517 -24.67 14.82 -20.08
CA ALA A 517 -23.97 16.09 -19.90
C ALA A 517 -24.83 17.27 -20.41
N PRO A 518 -24.79 18.44 -19.75
CA PRO A 518 -25.50 19.62 -20.24
C PRO A 518 -24.94 20.01 -21.61
N VAL A 519 -25.82 20.08 -22.62
CA VAL A 519 -25.45 20.53 -23.97
C VAL A 519 -25.40 22.06 -23.97
N VAL A 520 -24.22 22.65 -24.17
CA VAL A 520 -24.07 24.09 -24.45
C VAL A 520 -24.41 24.31 -25.93
N THR A 521 -25.66 24.70 -26.21
CA THR A 521 -26.09 25.02 -27.57
C THR A 521 -25.77 26.48 -27.91
N THR A 522 -24.52 26.72 -28.33
CA THR A 522 -24.03 27.88 -29.12
C THR A 522 -23.90 29.26 -28.45
N ALA A 523 -22.86 29.99 -28.88
CA ALA A 523 -22.67 31.41 -28.66
C ALA A 523 -22.71 32.15 -30.01
N GLN A 524 -23.83 32.79 -30.38
CA GLN A 524 -23.92 33.70 -31.53
C GLN A 524 -25.12 34.69 -31.45
N PRO A 525 -25.07 35.87 -32.11
CA PRO A 525 -26.11 36.90 -32.06
C PRO A 525 -27.36 36.56 -32.89
N ALA A 526 -28.48 37.20 -32.55
CA ALA A 526 -29.86 36.76 -32.81
C ALA A 526 -30.40 36.73 -34.27
N ALA A 527 -31.32 35.76 -34.48
CA ALA A 527 -32.40 35.56 -35.49
C ALA A 527 -32.14 34.66 -36.73
N PRO A 528 -33.17 33.96 -37.29
CA PRO A 528 -34.21 33.14 -36.67
C PRO A 528 -34.26 31.67 -37.17
N ALA A 529 -34.72 30.79 -36.26
CA ALA A 529 -35.25 29.42 -36.39
C ALA A 529 -34.84 28.52 -37.57
N ALA A 530 -34.01 27.52 -37.27
CA ALA A 530 -33.91 26.27 -38.03
C ALA A 530 -34.39 25.09 -37.16
N THR A 531 -35.10 24.18 -37.82
CA THR A 531 -35.91 23.05 -37.34
C THR A 531 -35.16 22.04 -36.45
N ALA A 532 -35.90 21.50 -35.47
CA ALA A 532 -35.49 20.45 -34.56
C ALA A 532 -34.94 19.20 -35.28
N ALA A 533 -33.74 18.76 -34.86
CA ALA A 533 -33.20 17.45 -35.20
C ALA A 533 -33.93 16.35 -34.41
N ALA A 534 -34.16 15.22 -35.08
CA ALA A 534 -34.90 14.07 -34.59
C ALA A 534 -34.20 13.34 -33.42
N PRO A 535 -34.94 12.54 -32.62
CA PRO A 535 -34.40 11.81 -31.48
C PRO A 535 -33.29 10.83 -31.88
N ALA A 536 -32.35 10.60 -30.95
CA ALA A 536 -31.32 9.58 -31.05
C ALA A 536 -31.91 8.24 -31.49
N ALA A 537 -31.28 7.64 -32.51
CA ALA A 537 -31.65 6.34 -33.02
C ALA A 537 -31.60 5.31 -31.89
N ALA A 538 -32.68 4.55 -31.75
CA ALA A 538 -32.74 3.37 -30.91
C ALA A 538 -31.61 2.40 -31.27
N ALA A 539 -31.07 1.73 -30.24
CA ALA A 539 -30.06 0.69 -30.37
C ALA A 539 -30.44 -0.32 -31.46
N PRO A 540 -29.50 -0.78 -32.31
CA PRO A 540 -29.78 -1.89 -33.21
C PRO A 540 -30.17 -3.11 -32.38
N ALA A 541 -31.36 -3.64 -32.59
CA ALA A 541 -31.77 -4.92 -32.02
C ALA A 541 -30.96 -6.03 -32.70
N GLY A 542 -29.95 -6.54 -32.00
CA GLY A 542 -29.09 -7.63 -32.47
C GLY A 542 -27.62 -7.34 -32.25
N GLY A 543 -27.10 -7.74 -31.10
CA GLY A 543 -25.68 -7.69 -30.76
C GLY A 543 -25.43 -8.44 -29.45
N THR A 544 -24.23 -8.98 -29.28
CA THR A 544 -23.81 -9.62 -28.03
C THR A 544 -23.31 -8.53 -27.07
N GLU A 545 -23.97 -8.42 -25.92
CA GLU A 545 -23.57 -7.51 -24.85
C GLU A 545 -22.29 -8.00 -24.18
N ILE A 546 -21.35 -7.08 -24.00
CA ILE A 546 -20.13 -7.28 -23.20
C ILE A 546 -20.34 -6.53 -21.90
N THR A 547 -20.29 -7.25 -20.78
CA THR A 547 -20.59 -6.71 -19.44
C THR A 547 -19.36 -6.65 -18.56
N ALA A 548 -19.35 -5.72 -17.60
CA ALA A 548 -18.33 -5.64 -16.57
C ALA A 548 -18.43 -6.84 -15.61
N PRO A 549 -17.36 -7.60 -15.38
CA PRO A 549 -17.39 -8.81 -14.54
C PRO A 549 -17.38 -8.49 -13.03
N MET A 550 -17.09 -7.25 -12.65
CA MET A 550 -16.95 -6.78 -11.27
C MET A 550 -17.12 -5.26 -11.22
N PRO A 551 -17.46 -4.67 -10.07
CA PRO A 551 -17.47 -3.22 -9.92
C PRO A 551 -16.06 -2.64 -10.04
N GLY A 552 -15.94 -1.47 -10.69
CA GLY A 552 -14.66 -0.83 -10.92
C GLY A 552 -14.77 0.52 -11.64
N THR A 553 -13.64 1.15 -11.90
CA THR A 553 -13.56 2.40 -12.66
C THR A 553 -12.97 2.13 -14.05
N VAL A 554 -13.55 2.68 -15.10
CA VAL A 554 -13.06 2.52 -16.48
C VAL A 554 -11.73 3.28 -16.63
N LEU A 555 -10.63 2.54 -16.69
CA LEU A 555 -9.29 3.11 -16.80
C LEU A 555 -8.99 3.56 -18.23
N ARG A 556 -9.33 2.73 -19.22
CA ARG A 556 -9.10 2.99 -20.65
C ARG A 556 -10.03 2.17 -21.53
N ILE A 557 -10.41 2.75 -22.66
CA ILE A 557 -11.18 2.10 -23.72
C ILE A 557 -10.19 1.69 -24.82
N GLN A 558 -10.14 0.41 -25.16
CA GLN A 558 -9.15 -0.17 -26.08
C GLN A 558 -9.69 -0.36 -27.50
N ALA A 559 -11.00 -0.55 -27.64
CA ALA A 559 -11.66 -0.69 -28.94
C ALA A 559 -12.47 0.57 -29.30
N SER A 560 -12.65 0.82 -30.59
CA SER A 560 -13.50 1.91 -31.11
C SER A 560 -14.76 1.38 -31.77
N VAL A 561 -15.86 2.16 -31.77
CA VAL A 561 -17.06 1.81 -32.53
C VAL A 561 -16.73 1.68 -34.02
N GLY A 562 -17.19 0.60 -34.64
CA GLY A 562 -16.87 0.21 -36.02
C GLY A 562 -15.61 -0.65 -36.17
N GLN A 563 -14.85 -0.91 -35.10
CA GLN A 563 -13.69 -1.79 -35.12
C GLN A 563 -14.11 -3.26 -35.14
N ALA A 564 -13.52 -4.04 -36.06
CA ALA A 564 -13.63 -5.49 -36.03
C ALA A 564 -12.74 -6.05 -34.90
N VAL A 565 -13.32 -6.92 -34.08
CA VAL A 565 -12.66 -7.58 -32.95
C VAL A 565 -12.86 -9.09 -33.05
N LYS A 566 -11.86 -9.84 -32.60
CA LYS A 566 -11.93 -11.28 -32.43
C LYS A 566 -12.21 -11.61 -30.97
N ARG A 567 -12.81 -12.77 -30.73
CA ARG A 567 -12.96 -13.32 -29.38
C ARG A 567 -11.59 -13.35 -28.69
N GLY A 568 -11.53 -12.73 -27.52
CA GLY A 568 -10.30 -12.59 -26.72
C GLY A 568 -9.59 -11.24 -26.84
N ASP A 569 -9.96 -10.41 -27.81
CA ASP A 569 -9.42 -9.04 -27.96
C ASP A 569 -9.90 -8.14 -26.82
N ASP A 570 -9.05 -7.21 -26.40
CA ASP A 570 -9.34 -6.28 -25.30
C ASP A 570 -10.26 -5.15 -25.78
N VAL A 571 -11.36 -4.94 -25.05
CA VAL A 571 -12.38 -3.93 -25.39
C VAL A 571 -12.30 -2.73 -24.46
N VAL A 572 -12.34 -2.99 -23.14
CA VAL A 572 -12.26 -1.97 -22.08
C VAL A 572 -11.35 -2.51 -20.99
N ILE A 573 -10.62 -1.64 -20.31
CA ILE A 573 -9.84 -2.00 -19.13
C ILE A 573 -10.40 -1.23 -17.95
N ILE A 574 -10.82 -1.98 -16.94
CA ILE A 574 -11.31 -1.44 -15.68
C ILE A 574 -10.22 -1.57 -14.62
N GLU A 575 -10.15 -0.62 -13.70
CA GLU A 575 -9.35 -0.68 -12.50
C GLU A 575 -10.27 -0.96 -11.30
N ALA A 576 -9.95 -2.02 -10.54
CA ALA A 576 -10.60 -2.31 -9.27
C ALA A 576 -9.57 -2.86 -8.28
N MET A 577 -9.55 -2.34 -7.04
CA MET A 577 -8.64 -2.80 -5.98
C MET A 577 -7.15 -2.82 -6.41
N LYS A 578 -6.72 -1.82 -7.20
CA LYS A 578 -5.37 -1.66 -7.78
C LYS A 578 -4.98 -2.79 -8.74
N MET A 579 -5.97 -3.48 -9.28
CA MET A 579 -5.79 -4.41 -10.39
C MET A 579 -6.44 -3.81 -11.63
N GLU A 580 -5.69 -3.81 -12.72
CA GLU A 580 -6.28 -3.65 -14.03
C GLU A 580 -6.87 -5.01 -14.45
N GLN A 581 -8.07 -4.98 -15.02
CA GLN A 581 -8.69 -6.13 -15.63
C GLN A 581 -9.16 -5.76 -17.03
N GLU A 582 -8.64 -6.47 -18.03
CA GLU A 582 -9.12 -6.35 -19.40
C GLU A 582 -10.46 -7.07 -19.54
N ILE A 583 -11.46 -6.35 -20.04
CA ILE A 583 -12.73 -6.89 -20.49
C ILE A 583 -12.57 -7.27 -21.96
N LYS A 584 -12.64 -8.57 -22.23
CA LYS A 584 -12.39 -9.16 -23.53
C LYS A 584 -13.67 -9.38 -24.33
N ALA A 585 -13.56 -9.32 -25.65
CA ALA A 585 -14.63 -9.70 -26.56
C ALA A 585 -14.96 -11.20 -26.39
N THR A 586 -16.24 -11.53 -26.23
CA THR A 586 -16.72 -12.91 -26.04
C THR A 586 -17.03 -13.62 -27.36
N VAL A 587 -17.19 -12.84 -28.44
CA VAL A 587 -17.51 -13.29 -29.79
C VAL A 587 -16.65 -12.53 -30.81
N ASP A 588 -16.50 -13.10 -32.00
CA ASP A 588 -15.98 -12.38 -33.16
C ASP A 588 -17.08 -11.45 -33.68
N GLY A 589 -16.73 -10.23 -34.10
CA GLY A 589 -17.71 -9.30 -34.65
C GLY A 589 -17.20 -7.88 -34.76
N THR A 590 -18.11 -6.92 -34.88
CA THR A 590 -17.77 -5.49 -34.96
C THR A 590 -18.34 -4.75 -33.75
N ILE A 591 -17.56 -3.88 -33.10
CA ILE A 591 -18.06 -3.04 -32.01
C ILE A 591 -19.14 -2.12 -32.56
N THR A 592 -20.39 -2.29 -32.14
CA THR A 592 -21.52 -1.45 -32.57
C THR A 592 -21.79 -0.30 -31.61
N ALA A 593 -21.46 -0.47 -30.33
CA ALA A 593 -21.58 0.57 -29.32
C ALA A 593 -20.57 0.38 -28.18
N ILE A 594 -20.17 1.49 -27.57
CA ILE A 594 -19.43 1.54 -26.30
C ILE A 594 -20.31 2.35 -25.35
N ALA A 595 -20.70 1.75 -24.23
CA ALA A 595 -21.72 2.28 -23.32
C ALA A 595 -21.13 3.07 -22.14
N VAL A 596 -19.82 3.19 -22.06
CA VAL A 596 -19.08 3.81 -20.94
C VAL A 596 -18.01 4.77 -21.44
N ASN A 597 -17.64 5.75 -20.62
CA ASN A 597 -16.53 6.67 -20.85
C ASN A 597 -15.36 6.36 -19.92
N GLN A 598 -14.18 6.86 -20.27
CA GLN A 598 -13.03 6.82 -19.38
C GLN A 598 -13.31 7.61 -18.09
N GLY A 599 -13.06 6.98 -16.94
CA GLY A 599 -13.34 7.52 -15.61
C GLY A 599 -14.71 7.16 -15.05
N ASP A 600 -15.61 6.56 -15.84
CA ASP A 600 -16.92 6.12 -15.36
C ASP A 600 -16.76 4.95 -14.36
N THR A 601 -17.60 4.93 -13.32
CA THR A 601 -17.73 3.78 -12.41
C THR A 601 -18.78 2.83 -12.97
N VAL A 602 -18.45 1.54 -13.03
CA VAL A 602 -19.33 0.48 -13.53
C VAL A 602 -19.64 -0.54 -12.43
N GLU A 603 -20.84 -1.12 -12.47
CA GLU A 603 -21.26 -2.21 -11.60
C GLU A 603 -21.09 -3.59 -12.26
N ALA A 604 -21.09 -4.65 -11.46
CA ALA A 604 -21.07 -6.02 -11.99
C ALA A 604 -22.32 -6.29 -12.86
N GLY A 605 -22.10 -6.76 -14.09
CA GLY A 605 -23.15 -7.04 -15.06
C GLY A 605 -23.57 -5.83 -15.90
N GLU A 606 -23.02 -4.64 -15.64
CA GLU A 606 -23.30 -3.45 -16.46
C GLU A 606 -22.70 -3.60 -17.86
N VAL A 607 -23.46 -3.23 -18.90
CA VAL A 607 -23.01 -3.31 -20.30
C VAL A 607 -21.95 -2.24 -20.54
N VAL A 608 -20.76 -2.65 -20.99
CA VAL A 608 -19.67 -1.74 -21.35
C VAL A 608 -19.53 -1.56 -22.87
N ALA A 609 -19.90 -2.57 -23.65
CA ALA A 609 -19.87 -2.53 -25.11
C ALA A 609 -20.86 -3.53 -25.73
N ILE A 610 -21.18 -3.35 -27.01
CA ILE A 610 -22.02 -4.25 -27.80
C ILE A 610 -21.24 -4.67 -29.05
N ILE A 611 -21.21 -5.97 -29.35
CA ILE A 611 -20.58 -6.56 -30.54
C ILE A 611 -21.67 -7.09 -31.48
N GLY A 612 -21.73 -6.57 -32.70
CA GLY A 612 -22.67 -6.98 -33.75
C GLY A 612 -22.14 -8.08 -34.66
#